data_AF-A0A417D5Q1-F1
#
_entry.id   AF-A0A417D5Q1-F1
#
_cell.length_a   1.000
_cell.length_b   1.000
_cell.length_c   1.000
_cell.angle_alpha   90.00
_cell.angle_beta   90.00
_cell.angle_gamma   90.00
#
_symmetry.space_group_name_H-M   'P 1'
#
loop_
_entity.id
_entity.type
_entity.pdbx_description
1 polymer ?
#
loop_
_entity_poly.entity_id
_entity_poly.type
_entity_poly.pdbx_seq_one_letter_code
_entity_poly.pdbx_strand_id
1 'polypeptide(L)' 'MGKIINLSAVLEKEEKLQQVVDYMEELKDQFSDLIQEYEDDGADVRKVDTLTEALDALEDAYEMVCEVAEEEE' A
#
# COMPACT_ATOMS: atom_id res chain seq x y z
N MET A 1 9.71 10.41 -5.82
CA MET A 1 8.77 11.37 -6.44
C MET A 1 7.39 10.88 -6.05
N GLY A 2 6.70 11.50 -5.08
CA GLY A 2 5.41 10.98 -4.62
C GLY A 2 4.33 11.17 -5.68
N LYS A 3 3.70 10.09 -6.15
CA LYS A 3 2.50 10.16 -7.00
C LYS A 3 1.34 10.68 -6.16
N ILE A 4 0.70 11.76 -6.63
CA ILE A 4 -0.52 12.31 -6.02
C ILE A 4 -1.72 11.65 -6.68
N ILE A 5 -2.52 10.89 -5.92
CA ILE A 5 -3.80 10.36 -6.41
C ILE A 5 -4.80 11.53 -6.55
N ASN A 6 -5.30 11.76 -7.76
CA ASN A 6 -6.31 12.80 -8.02
C ASN A 6 -7.72 12.21 -8.08
N LEU A 7 -8.32 11.92 -6.92
CA LEU A 7 -9.72 11.48 -6.84
C LEU A 7 -10.74 12.56 -7.26
N SER A 8 -10.31 13.82 -7.41
CA SER A 8 -11.13 14.97 -7.81
C SER A 8 -11.29 15.12 -9.33
N ALA A 9 -10.47 14.45 -10.14
CA ALA A 9 -10.58 14.51 -11.59
C ALA A 9 -11.82 13.74 -12.10
N VAL A 10 -12.33 14.13 -13.27
CA VAL A 10 -13.45 13.46 -13.99
C VAL A 10 -12.93 12.16 -14.62
N LEU A 11 -12.48 11.26 -13.75
CA LEU A 11 -12.06 9.91 -14.12
C LEU A 11 -13.20 8.95 -13.80
N GLU A 12 -13.30 7.89 -14.60
CA GLU A 12 -14.27 6.81 -14.36
C GLU A 12 -13.96 6.12 -13.02
N LYS A 13 -14.96 5.48 -12.41
CA LYS A 13 -14.80 4.90 -11.05
C LYS A 13 -13.71 3.82 -11.06
N GLU A 14 -13.57 3.13 -12.19
CA GLU A 14 -12.63 2.06 -12.50
C GLU A 14 -11.20 2.61 -12.63
N GLU A 15 -11.01 3.73 -13.32
CA GLU A 15 -9.70 4.39 -13.43
C GLU A 15 -9.21 4.93 -12.09
N LYS A 16 -10.14 5.42 -11.24
CA LYS A 16 -9.81 5.80 -9.86
C LYS A 16 -9.42 4.60 -9.02
N LEU A 17 -10.10 3.47 -9.19
CA LEU A 17 -9.79 2.23 -8.49
C LEU A 17 -8.42 1.70 -8.89
N GLN A 18 -8.09 1.70 -10.19
CA GLN A 18 -6.75 1.31 -10.66
C GLN A 18 -5.65 2.20 -10.08
N GLN A 19 -5.89 3.52 -9.97
CA GLN A 19 -4.93 4.42 -9.30
C GLN A 19 -4.75 4.12 -7.82
N VAL A 20 -5.78 3.62 -7.14
CA VAL A 20 -5.68 3.19 -5.75
C VAL A 20 -4.84 1.91 -5.66
N VAL A 21 -5.07 0.93 -6.54
CA VAL A 21 -4.26 -0.30 -6.64
C VAL A 21 -2.77 0.05 -6.84
N ASP A 22 -2.46 0.83 -7.87
CA ASP A 22 -1.08 1.23 -8.19
C ASP A 22 -0.40 1.95 -7.02
N TYR A 23 -1.15 2.78 -6.28
CA TYR A 23 -0.61 3.50 -5.14
C TYR A 23 -0.40 2.60 -3.92
N MET A 24 -1.32 1.66 -3.66
CA MET A 24 -1.20 0.71 -2.57
C MET A 24 -0.01 -0.22 -2.78
N GLU A 25 0.26 -0.63 -4.02
CA GLU A 25 1.47 -1.38 -4.39
C GLU A 25 2.74 -0.57 -4.06
N GLU A 26 2.84 0.69 -4.52
CA GLU A 26 3.98 1.55 -4.24
C GLU A 26 4.15 1.82 -2.74
N LEU A 27 3.05 2.00 -2.01
CA LEU A 27 3.06 2.23 -0.57
C LEU A 27 3.58 0.99 0.19
N LYS A 28 3.15 -0.21 -0.19
CA LYS A 28 3.61 -1.47 0.41
C LYS A 28 5.13 -1.61 0.27
N ASP A 29 5.65 -1.38 -0.94
CA ASP A 29 7.09 -1.47 -1.20
C ASP A 29 7.87 -0.46 -0.35
N GLN A 30 7.43 0.80 -0.32
CA GLN A 30 8.05 1.84 0.50
C GLN A 30 7.95 1.55 2.00
N PHE A 31 6.86 0.93 2.45
CA PHE A 31 6.67 0.60 3.85
C PHE A 31 7.55 -0.58 4.27
N SER A 32 7.72 -1.58 3.40
CA SER A 32 8.68 -2.67 3.58
C SER A 32 10.12 -2.16 3.70
N ASP A 33 10.54 -1.27 2.78
CA ASP A 33 11.86 -0.63 2.84
C ASP A 33 12.06 0.11 4.18
N LEU A 34 11.05 0.87 4.62
CA LEU A 34 11.09 1.60 5.89
C LEU A 34 11.22 0.65 7.09
N ILE A 35 10.51 -0.47 7.11
CA ILE A 35 10.61 -1.48 8.18
C ILE A 35 12.04 -2.02 8.25
N GLN A 36 12.64 -2.33 7.10
CA GLN A 36 14.03 -2.77 7.03
C GLN A 36 15.00 -1.71 7.55
N GLU A 37 14.80 -0.42 7.24
CA GLU A 37 15.60 0.67 7.82
C GLU A 37 15.50 0.70 9.37
N TYR A 38 14.31 0.47 9.93
CA TYR A 38 14.15 0.36 11.39
C TYR A 38 14.88 -0.87 11.98
N GLU A 39 14.87 -2.01 11.29
CA GLU A 39 15.62 -3.20 11.70
C GLU A 39 17.13 -2.96 11.68
N ASP A 40 17.64 -2.36 10.61
CA ASP A 40 19.06 -2.06 10.41
C ASP A 40 19.58 -1.04 11.43
N ASP A 41 18.76 -0.04 11.80
CA ASP A 41 19.05 0.93 12.86
C ASP A 41 18.99 0.32 14.28
N GLY A 42 18.60 -0.95 14.40
CA GLY A 42 18.48 -1.64 15.68
C GLY A 42 17.35 -1.09 16.54
N ALA A 43 16.23 -0.71 15.91
CA ALA A 43 15.04 -0.24 16.61
C ALA A 43 14.48 -1.31 17.57
N ASP A 44 13.64 -0.86 18.50
CA ASP A 44 12.95 -1.77 19.42
C ASP A 44 12.16 -2.82 18.62
N VAL A 45 12.42 -4.10 18.89
CA VAL A 45 11.77 -5.23 18.21
C VAL A 45 10.26 -5.10 18.23
N ARG A 46 9.66 -4.60 19.31
CA ARG A 46 8.19 -4.41 19.37
C ARG A 46 7.69 -3.38 18.37
N LYS A 47 8.49 -2.36 18.06
CA LYS A 47 8.13 -1.37 17.04
C LYS A 47 8.18 -2.01 15.65
N VAL A 48 9.26 -2.73 15.36
CA VAL A 48 9.40 -3.48 14.10
C VAL A 48 8.23 -4.45 13.94
N ASP A 49 7.96 -5.29 14.95
CA ASP A 49 6.85 -6.24 14.94
C ASP A 49 5.50 -5.54 14.65
N THR A 50 5.24 -4.41 15.31
CA THR A 50 3.98 -3.65 15.09
C THR A 50 3.89 -3.07 13.68
N LEU A 51 5.03 -2.63 13.11
CA LEU A 51 5.05 -2.11 11.74
C LEU A 51 4.90 -3.24 10.71
N THR A 52 5.50 -4.41 10.95
CA THR A 52 5.32 -5.61 10.13
C THR A 52 3.86 -6.07 10.15
N GLU A 53 3.21 -6.12 11.31
CA GLU A 53 1.77 -6.42 11.39
C GLU A 53 0.92 -5.41 10.61
N ALA A 54 1.32 -4.13 10.58
CA ALA A 54 0.64 -3.10 9.80
C ALA A 54 0.88 -3.25 8.29
N LEU A 55 2.07 -3.72 7.88
CA LEU A 55 2.36 -4.06 6.48
C LEU A 55 1.52 -5.26 6.03
N ASP A 56 1.45 -6.32 6.83
CA ASP A 56 0.60 -7.49 6.54
C ASP A 56 -0.87 -7.09 6.36
N ALA A 57 -1.39 -6.23 7.25
CA ALA A 57 -2.76 -5.72 7.12
C ALA A 57 -2.97 -4.84 5.87
N LEU A 58 -1.93 -4.15 5.40
CA LEU A 58 -1.96 -3.40 4.14
C LEU A 58 -1.94 -4.35 2.93
N GLU A 59 -1.17 -5.44 3.00
CA GLU A 59 -1.15 -6.50 1.98
C GLU A 59 -2.53 -7.16 1.85
N ASP A 60 -3.15 -7.54 2.97
CA ASP A 60 -4.52 -8.07 2.99
C ASP A 60 -5.52 -7.09 2.36
N ALA A 61 -5.41 -5.80 2.67
CA ALA A 61 -6.27 -4.78 2.11
C ALA A 61 -6.02 -4.58 0.61
N TYR A 62 -4.75 -4.64 0.17
CA TYR A 62 -4.37 -4.55 -1.23
C TYR A 62 -4.96 -5.70 -2.04
N GLU A 63 -4.86 -6.94 -1.55
CA GLU A 63 -5.44 -8.11 -2.20
C GLU A 63 -6.96 -7.95 -2.40
N MET A 64 -7.70 -7.54 -1.36
CA MET A 64 -9.14 -7.30 -1.47
C MET A 64 -9.49 -6.20 -2.49
N VAL A 65 -8.66 -5.16 -2.61
CA VAL A 65 -8.88 -4.07 -3.58
C VAL A 65 -8.54 -4.53 -5.00
N CYS A 66 -7.50 -5.34 -5.17
CA CYS A 66 -7.16 -5.98 -6.45
C CYS A 66 -8.26 -6.92 -6.92
N GLU A 67 -8.82 -7.75 -6.04
CA GLU A 67 -9.96 -8.62 -6.37
C GLU A 67 -11.11 -7.80 -6.96
N VAL A 68 -11.48 -6.67 -6.34
CA VAL A 68 -12.56 -5.80 -6.84
C VAL A 68 -12.17 -5.11 -8.16
N ALA A 69 -10.90 -4.78 -8.36
CA ALA A 69 -10.41 -4.18 -9.59
C ALA A 69 -10.34 -5.18 -10.76
N GLU A 70 -10.09 -6.46 -10.46
CA GLU A 70 -10.01 -7.57 -11.41
C GLU A 70 -11.40 -8.21 -11.69
N GLU A 71 -12.36 -8.14 -10.77
CA GLU A 71 -13.72 -8.69 -10.91
C GLU A 71 -14.63 -7.94 -11.93
N GLU A 72 -14.19 -6.83 -12.53
CA GLU A 72 -14.90 -6.16 -13.63
C GLU A 72 -14.57 -6.79 -15.02
N GLU A 73 -14.62 -8.13 -15.14
CA GLU A 73 -14.64 -8.89 -16.43
C GLU A 73 -15.91 -9.75 -16.60
#